data_AF-A0A2N5WP01-F1
#
_entry.id   AF-A0A2N5WP01-F1
#
_cell.length_a   1.000
_cell.length_b   1.000
_cell.length_c   1.000
_cell.angle_alpha   90.00
_cell.angle_beta   90.00
_cell.angle_gamma   90.00
#
_symmetry.space_group_name_H-M   'P 1'
#
loop_
_entity.id
_entity.type
_entity.pdbx_description
1 polymer ?
#
loop_
_entity_poly.entity_id
_entity_poly.type
_entity_poly.pdbx_seq_one_letter_code
_entity_poly.pdbx_strand_id
1 'polypeptide(L)'
;RAHTRVDDAVRRELEEAAALAPLHVPPALAALDAARGELPDVPHVACFDTVFHNGLPLAAREYAVPAHWREEYGIRRYGFHGLSCAWALDRTAELLGRSARELQVVLVHLGGGCSATAVREGRSVDTTMGFTPLEGMAMSRRSGSVDPGAITWLQTRYGLSPQEVEDALNHRSGLLGLSGTSDDTRDLVYARARGDGRAAAALDVFTHSCRRAVAGVAASLERLDALVFTGEIGEDQPEVREEVCAGLGLLGLREGLTVPGAADLAGPATHVGAPGSPVPVVVVPTGETGQVDAETRAVLRSGP
;
A
#
# COMPACT_ATOMS: atom_id res chain seq x y z
N ARG A 1 6.22 -13.87 12.48
CA ARG A 1 5.96 -12.93 11.36
C ARG A 1 7.11 -13.00 10.34
N ALA A 2 7.25 -14.13 9.65
CA ALA A 2 8.23 -14.31 8.58
C ALA A 2 7.54 -15.14 7.49
N HIS A 3 7.99 -15.02 6.24
CA HIS A 3 7.59 -15.97 5.20
C HIS A 3 7.94 -17.38 5.68
N THR A 4 7.00 -18.31 5.58
CA THR A 4 7.17 -19.62 6.23
C THR A 4 6.61 -20.74 5.38
N ARG A 5 7.25 -21.91 5.46
CA ARG A 5 6.70 -23.13 4.91
C ARG A 5 5.42 -23.47 5.68
N VAL A 6 4.38 -23.84 4.95
CA VAL A 6 3.09 -24.23 5.55
C VAL A 6 3.15 -25.69 5.96
N ASP A 7 2.95 -25.93 7.25
CA ASP A 7 2.55 -27.22 7.80
C ASP A 7 1.18 -27.08 8.49
N ASP A 8 0.72 -28.15 9.15
CA ASP A 8 -0.57 -28.12 9.84
C ASP A 8 -0.60 -27.21 11.06
N ALA A 9 0.55 -26.93 11.69
CA ALA A 9 0.63 -25.99 12.80
C ALA A 9 0.47 -24.55 12.29
N VAL A 10 1.26 -24.18 11.28
CA VAL A 10 1.16 -22.88 10.60
C VAL A 10 -0.25 -22.66 10.06
N ARG A 11 -0.87 -23.68 9.45
CA ARG A 11 -2.23 -23.56 8.93
C ARG A 11 -3.24 -23.20 10.04
N ARG A 12 -3.14 -23.81 11.23
CA ARG A 12 -3.99 -23.46 12.38
C ARG A 12 -3.73 -22.04 12.88
N GLU A 13 -2.48 -21.62 12.96
CA GLU A 13 -2.12 -20.25 13.34
C GLU A 13 -2.70 -19.22 12.36
N LEU A 14 -2.70 -19.52 11.05
CA LEU A 14 -3.32 -18.67 10.04
C LEU A 14 -4.84 -18.57 10.21
N GLU A 15 -5.51 -19.66 10.60
CA GLU A 15 -6.94 -19.68 10.90
C GLU A 15 -7.28 -18.83 12.12
N GLU A 16 -6.48 -18.90 13.19
CA GLU A 16 -6.62 -18.03 14.37
C GLU A 16 -6.42 -16.54 14.01
N ALA A 17 -5.48 -16.26 13.10
CA ALA A 17 -5.23 -14.91 12.60
C ALA A 17 -6.37 -14.35 11.73
N ALA A 18 -7.34 -15.18 11.29
CA ALA A 18 -8.45 -14.73 10.47
C ALA A 18 -9.32 -13.67 11.16
N ALA A 19 -9.38 -13.68 12.49
CA ALA A 19 -10.07 -12.65 13.28
C ALA A 19 -9.48 -11.24 13.08
N LEU A 20 -8.20 -11.12 12.74
CA LEU A 20 -7.52 -9.83 12.52
C LEU A 20 -7.77 -9.27 11.11
N ALA A 21 -8.13 -10.11 10.15
CA ALA A 21 -8.36 -9.72 8.76
C ALA A 21 -9.44 -10.60 8.11
N PRO A 22 -10.71 -10.50 8.58
CA PRO A 22 -11.79 -11.42 8.21
C PRO A 22 -12.16 -11.37 6.73
N LEU A 23 -11.89 -10.26 6.04
CA LEU A 23 -12.14 -10.11 4.60
C LEU A 23 -11.01 -10.67 3.71
N HIS A 24 -9.84 -10.96 4.26
CA HIS A 24 -8.65 -11.31 3.47
C HIS A 24 -8.12 -12.71 3.75
N VAL A 25 -8.06 -13.10 5.03
CA VAL A 25 -7.45 -14.38 5.43
C VAL A 25 -8.31 -15.59 5.03
N PRO A 26 -9.65 -15.61 5.21
CA PRO A 26 -10.44 -16.78 4.85
C PRO A 26 -10.37 -17.18 3.37
N PRO A 27 -10.48 -16.24 2.38
CA PRO A 27 -10.27 -16.59 0.97
C PRO A 27 -8.86 -17.14 0.69
N ALA A 28 -7.82 -16.58 1.32
CA ALA A 28 -6.46 -17.06 1.16
C ALA A 28 -6.26 -18.48 1.72
N LEU A 29 -6.88 -18.79 2.87
CA LEU A 29 -6.88 -20.12 3.46
C LEU A 29 -7.61 -21.14 2.58
N ALA A 30 -8.74 -20.76 1.98
CA ALA A 30 -9.47 -21.62 1.05
C ALA A 30 -8.62 -21.97 -0.18
N ALA A 31 -7.90 -20.98 -0.75
CA ALA A 31 -6.98 -21.20 -1.86
C ALA A 31 -5.80 -22.11 -1.45
N LEU A 32 -5.23 -21.89 -0.27
CA LEU A 32 -4.17 -22.74 0.29
C LEU A 32 -4.64 -24.19 0.48
N ASP A 33 -5.82 -24.40 1.06
CA ASP A 33 -6.36 -25.74 1.32
C ASP A 33 -6.65 -26.49 0.02
N ALA A 34 -7.21 -25.80 -0.98
CA ALA A 34 -7.40 -26.37 -2.32
C ALA A 34 -6.06 -26.76 -2.95
N ALA A 35 -5.05 -25.87 -2.90
CA ALA A 35 -3.72 -26.15 -3.45
C ALA A 35 -3.01 -27.31 -2.73
N ARG A 36 -3.20 -27.45 -1.40
CA ARG A 36 -2.66 -28.59 -0.62
C ARG A 36 -3.35 -29.91 -0.95
N GLY A 37 -4.64 -29.88 -1.29
CA GLY A 37 -5.38 -31.05 -1.74
C GLY A 37 -4.94 -31.56 -3.12
N GLU A 38 -4.73 -30.65 -4.07
CA GLU A 38 -4.33 -30.99 -5.45
C GLU A 38 -2.83 -31.32 -5.58
N LEU A 39 -1.97 -30.73 -4.74
CA LEU A 39 -0.51 -30.87 -4.80
C LEU A 39 0.09 -31.31 -3.45
N PRO A 40 -0.30 -32.48 -2.90
CA PRO A 40 0.04 -32.86 -1.53
C PRO A 40 1.54 -33.05 -1.27
N ASP A 41 2.31 -33.43 -2.30
CA ASP A 41 3.75 -33.67 -2.19
C ASP A 41 4.61 -32.43 -2.49
N VAL A 42 3.98 -31.31 -2.88
CA VAL A 42 4.66 -30.05 -3.17
C VAL A 42 4.66 -29.17 -1.92
N PRO A 43 5.81 -28.63 -1.48
CA PRO A 43 5.84 -27.68 -0.38
C PRO A 43 5.10 -26.38 -0.70
N HIS A 44 4.18 -25.96 0.18
CA HIS A 44 3.53 -24.65 0.12
C HIS A 44 4.23 -23.65 1.05
N VAL A 45 4.28 -22.39 0.66
CA VAL A 45 4.85 -21.29 1.45
C VAL A 45 3.80 -20.19 1.61
N ALA A 46 3.65 -19.68 2.83
CA ALA A 46 2.84 -18.51 3.11
C ALA A 46 3.73 -17.26 3.03
N CYS A 47 3.42 -16.39 2.07
CA CYS A 47 4.08 -15.10 1.89
C CYS A 47 3.19 -13.98 2.44
N PHE A 48 3.70 -13.19 3.38
CA PHE A 48 2.90 -12.23 4.12
C PHE A 48 3.25 -10.79 3.75
N ASP A 49 2.23 -10.02 3.41
CA ASP A 49 2.32 -8.59 3.13
C ASP A 49 2.91 -7.75 4.26
N THR A 50 2.83 -8.24 5.49
CA THR A 50 3.26 -7.46 6.66
C THR A 50 4.74 -7.66 7.02
N VAL A 51 5.44 -8.60 6.36
CA VAL A 51 6.83 -8.97 6.72
C VAL A 51 7.81 -7.85 6.44
N PHE A 52 7.66 -7.15 5.31
CA PHE A 52 8.50 -6.01 4.93
C PHE A 52 8.50 -4.88 6.00
N HIS A 53 7.40 -4.77 6.75
CA HIS A 53 7.18 -3.75 7.79
C HIS A 53 7.54 -4.22 9.21
N ASN A 54 8.11 -5.41 9.39
CA ASN A 54 8.49 -5.89 10.72
C ASN A 54 9.53 -5.00 11.41
N GLY A 55 10.35 -4.30 10.62
CA GLY A 55 11.40 -3.41 11.09
C GLY A 55 10.95 -2.03 11.54
N LEU A 56 9.63 -1.73 11.53
CA LEU A 56 9.12 -0.42 11.94
C LEU A 56 9.60 -0.04 13.35
N PRO A 57 10.21 1.15 13.53
CA PRO A 57 10.62 1.64 14.84
C PRO A 57 9.39 1.88 15.72
N LEU A 58 9.57 1.83 17.04
CA LEU A 58 8.49 2.03 18.03
C LEU A 58 7.64 3.28 17.71
N ALA A 59 8.30 4.39 17.36
CA ALA A 59 7.64 5.66 17.05
C ALA A 59 6.72 5.63 15.82
N ALA A 60 6.98 4.75 14.84
CA ALA A 60 6.13 4.56 13.67
C ALA A 60 5.14 3.40 13.83
N ARG A 61 5.37 2.52 14.81
CA ARG A 61 4.60 1.29 15.02
C ARG A 61 3.45 1.44 16.02
N GLU A 62 3.66 2.18 17.11
CA GLU A 62 2.70 2.24 18.21
C GLU A 62 1.62 3.30 17.97
N TYR A 63 0.37 2.98 18.29
CA TYR A 63 -0.68 4.00 18.42
C TYR A 63 -0.64 4.61 19.82
N ALA A 64 -0.99 5.89 19.94
CA ALA A 64 -1.15 6.57 21.23
C ALA A 64 -2.49 6.21 21.91
N VAL A 65 -2.69 4.92 22.17
CA VAL A 65 -3.91 4.33 22.78
C VAL A 65 -3.57 3.65 24.12
N PRO A 66 -4.55 3.29 24.96
CA PRO A 66 -4.29 2.64 26.25
C PRO A 66 -3.36 1.44 26.14
N ALA A 67 -2.45 1.29 27.12
CA ALA A 67 -1.41 0.26 27.08
C ALA A 67 -1.96 -1.16 26.91
N HIS A 68 -3.02 -1.52 27.64
CA HIS A 68 -3.65 -2.84 27.54
C HIS A 68 -4.16 -3.17 26.13
N TRP A 69 -4.57 -2.19 25.30
CA TRP A 69 -4.95 -2.45 23.90
C TRP A 69 -3.75 -2.89 23.06
N ARG A 70 -2.59 -2.29 23.32
CA ARG A 70 -1.35 -2.61 22.61
C ARG A 70 -0.77 -3.94 23.07
N GLU A 71 -0.84 -4.21 24.37
CA GLU A 71 -0.22 -5.36 25.03
C GLU A 71 -1.07 -6.63 24.94
N GLU A 72 -2.38 -6.55 25.20
CA GLU A 72 -3.27 -7.71 25.23
C GLU A 72 -3.92 -7.99 23.88
N TYR A 73 -4.34 -6.95 23.16
CA TYR A 73 -5.07 -7.08 21.88
C TYR A 73 -4.17 -6.88 20.66
N GLY A 74 -2.89 -6.56 20.86
CA GLY A 74 -1.92 -6.39 19.79
C GLY A 74 -2.16 -5.16 18.91
N ILE A 75 -2.90 -4.15 19.38
CA ILE A 75 -3.20 -2.93 18.61
C ILE A 75 -1.91 -2.16 18.32
N ARG A 76 -1.50 -2.16 17.06
CA ARG A 76 -0.32 -1.48 16.54
C ARG A 76 -0.40 -1.36 15.02
N ARG A 77 0.45 -0.55 14.43
CA ARG A 77 0.67 -0.53 12.98
C ARG A 77 1.35 -1.82 12.54
N TYR A 78 0.74 -2.50 11.57
CA TYR A 78 1.33 -3.67 10.92
C TYR A 78 1.90 -3.34 9.54
N GLY A 79 1.23 -2.49 8.76
CA GLY A 79 1.58 -2.19 7.37
C GLY A 79 1.26 -3.33 6.40
N PHE A 80 0.92 -3.00 5.15
CA PHE A 80 0.57 -3.95 4.08
C PHE A 80 1.16 -3.48 2.74
N HIS A 81 0.94 -4.24 1.67
CA HIS A 81 1.66 -4.12 0.40
C HIS A 81 3.17 -4.33 0.53
N GLY A 82 3.62 -5.10 1.52
CA GLY A 82 5.04 -5.35 1.74
C GLY A 82 5.70 -6.14 0.61
N LEU A 83 4.98 -7.06 -0.04
CA LEU A 83 5.48 -7.77 -1.22
C LEU A 83 5.68 -6.81 -2.39
N SER A 84 4.73 -5.90 -2.64
CA SER A 84 4.87 -4.85 -3.64
C SER A 84 6.02 -3.89 -3.30
N CYS A 85 6.17 -3.52 -2.03
CA CYS A 85 7.26 -2.65 -1.59
C CYS A 85 8.64 -3.29 -1.79
N ALA A 86 8.79 -4.58 -1.44
CA ALA A 86 10.04 -5.31 -1.64
C ALA A 86 10.41 -5.37 -3.14
N TRP A 87 9.43 -5.70 -3.99
CA TRP A 87 9.60 -5.72 -5.44
C TRP A 87 10.02 -4.34 -5.99
N ALA A 88 9.28 -3.29 -5.60
CA ALA A 88 9.52 -1.93 -6.08
C ALA A 88 10.89 -1.40 -5.65
N LEU A 89 11.31 -1.71 -4.42
CA LEU A 89 12.63 -1.34 -3.91
C LEU A 89 13.75 -1.98 -4.71
N ASP A 90 13.67 -3.29 -4.99
CA ASP A 90 14.72 -4.02 -5.71
C ASP A 90 14.87 -3.50 -7.15
N ARG A 91 13.75 -3.30 -7.87
CA ARG A 91 13.79 -2.74 -9.23
C ARG A 91 14.27 -1.29 -9.25
N THR A 92 13.93 -0.51 -8.23
CA THR A 92 14.45 0.86 -8.08
C THR A 92 15.97 0.85 -7.84
N ALA A 93 16.46 -0.08 -7.02
CA ALA A 93 17.88 -0.24 -6.74
C ALA A 93 18.66 -0.61 -8.01
N GLU A 94 18.14 -1.54 -8.81
CA GLU A 94 18.70 -1.90 -10.12
C GLU A 94 18.74 -0.70 -11.07
N LEU A 95 17.63 0.05 -11.19
CA LEU A 95 17.57 1.24 -12.05
C LEU A 95 18.59 2.31 -11.66
N LEU A 96 18.75 2.55 -10.36
CA LEU A 96 19.68 3.56 -9.84
C LEU A 96 21.13 3.07 -9.78
N GLY A 97 21.41 1.81 -10.11
CA GLY A 97 22.74 1.21 -10.02
C GLY A 97 23.33 1.23 -8.60
N ARG A 98 22.46 1.17 -7.58
CA ARG A 98 22.82 1.24 -6.15
C ARG A 98 22.21 0.05 -5.41
N SER A 99 22.79 -0.35 -4.29
CA SER A 99 22.14 -1.39 -3.47
C SER A 99 20.93 -0.82 -2.72
N ALA A 100 19.92 -1.65 -2.46
CA ALA A 100 18.74 -1.25 -1.68
C ALA A 100 19.10 -0.69 -0.28
N ARG A 101 20.25 -1.10 0.28
CA ARG A 101 20.75 -0.62 1.58
C ARG A 101 21.29 0.80 1.54
N GLU A 102 21.66 1.32 0.37
CA GLU A 102 22.18 2.68 0.23
C GLU A 102 21.07 3.71 -0.04
N LEU A 103 19.84 3.24 -0.27
CA LEU A 103 18.70 4.05 -0.68
C LEU A 103 17.85 4.53 0.50
N GLN A 104 17.35 5.75 0.36
CA GLN A 104 16.24 6.30 1.12
C GLN A 104 15.13 6.72 0.16
N VAL A 105 14.05 5.95 0.08
CA VAL A 105 12.99 6.15 -0.91
C VAL A 105 11.62 6.20 -0.26
N VAL A 106 10.68 6.86 -0.92
CA VAL A 106 9.25 6.71 -0.63
C VAL A 106 8.62 5.89 -1.75
N LEU A 107 8.10 4.72 -1.39
CA LEU A 107 7.33 3.85 -2.27
C LEU A 107 5.85 4.20 -2.14
N VAL A 108 5.18 4.42 -3.26
CA VAL A 108 3.77 4.82 -3.35
C VAL A 108 3.05 3.78 -4.19
N HIS A 109 2.41 2.83 -3.50
CA HIS A 109 1.55 1.84 -4.13
C HIS A 109 0.15 2.45 -4.28
N LEU A 110 -0.29 2.66 -5.52
CA LEU A 110 -1.62 3.16 -5.86
C LEU A 110 -2.36 2.11 -6.71
N GLY A 111 -3.40 1.51 -6.15
CA GLY A 111 -4.30 0.57 -6.82
C GLY A 111 -5.69 0.66 -6.18
N GLY A 112 -6.44 -0.45 -6.17
CA GLY A 112 -7.72 -0.49 -5.43
C GLY A 112 -7.55 -0.22 -3.93
N GLY A 113 -6.41 -0.62 -3.37
CA GLY A 113 -5.87 -0.15 -2.09
C GLY A 113 -4.63 0.72 -2.30
N CYS A 114 -4.40 1.69 -1.44
CA CYS A 114 -3.28 2.62 -1.57
C CYS A 114 -2.45 2.71 -0.29
N SER A 115 -1.12 2.66 -0.41
CA SER A 115 -0.18 2.89 0.71
C SER A 115 1.07 3.65 0.29
N ALA A 116 1.59 4.49 1.18
CA ALA A 116 2.92 5.06 1.05
C ALA A 116 3.83 4.47 2.13
N THR A 117 5.08 4.16 1.77
CA THR A 117 6.05 3.51 2.66
C THR A 117 7.40 4.20 2.52
N ALA A 118 7.95 4.70 3.63
CA ALA A 118 9.32 5.17 3.66
C ALA A 118 10.27 4.01 3.93
N VAL A 119 11.31 3.92 3.11
CA VAL A 119 12.33 2.87 3.18
C VAL A 119 13.69 3.52 3.39
N ARG A 120 14.44 3.03 4.37
CA ARG A 120 15.84 3.40 4.63
C ARG A 120 16.63 2.14 4.96
N GLU A 121 17.83 2.03 4.39
CA GLU A 121 18.71 0.86 4.58
C GLU A 121 18.05 -0.46 4.19
N GLY A 122 17.24 -0.42 3.14
CA GLY A 122 16.50 -1.58 2.63
C GLY A 122 15.35 -2.06 3.52
N ARG A 123 14.92 -1.24 4.50
CA ARG A 123 13.87 -1.60 5.46
C ARG A 123 12.79 -0.52 5.51
N SER A 124 11.54 -0.95 5.67
CA SER A 124 10.45 -0.02 5.99
C SER A 124 10.70 0.62 7.36
N VAL A 125 10.73 1.96 7.37
CA VAL A 125 10.85 2.77 8.60
C VAL A 125 9.57 3.53 8.92
N ASP A 126 8.65 3.64 7.97
CA ASP A 126 7.30 4.18 8.14
C ASP A 126 6.36 3.65 7.05
N THR A 127 5.05 3.62 7.31
CA THR A 127 4.03 3.23 6.32
C THR A 127 2.64 3.74 6.70
N THR A 128 1.80 4.04 5.72
CA THR A 128 0.50 4.67 5.97
C THR A 128 -0.60 3.71 6.40
N MET A 129 -0.56 2.45 5.94
CA MET A 129 -1.54 1.46 6.40
C MET A 129 -1.25 1.03 7.82
N GLY A 130 -2.32 0.71 8.55
CA GLY A 130 -2.32 0.66 9.99
C GLY A 130 -2.28 -0.72 10.60
N PHE A 131 -3.05 -0.88 11.66
CA PHE A 131 -3.52 -2.17 12.16
C PHE A 131 -4.29 -2.93 11.08
N THR A 132 -5.07 -2.22 10.27
CA THR A 132 -5.78 -2.76 9.10
C THR A 132 -5.39 -2.00 7.82
N PRO A 133 -5.73 -2.54 6.63
CA PRO A 133 -5.55 -1.84 5.36
C PRO A 133 -6.47 -0.61 5.15
N LEU A 134 -7.23 -0.18 6.16
CA LEU A 134 -8.16 0.95 6.08
C LEU A 134 -7.48 2.30 6.39
N GLU A 135 -6.49 2.32 7.29
CA GLU A 135 -5.80 3.57 7.65
C GLU A 135 -4.95 4.09 6.47
N GLY A 136 -4.78 5.40 6.42
CA GLY A 136 -3.84 6.07 5.54
C GLY A 136 -4.57 6.86 4.47
N MET A 137 -4.24 6.58 3.22
CA MET A 137 -4.76 7.34 2.09
C MET A 137 -6.20 6.96 1.77
N ALA A 138 -6.97 7.90 1.21
CA ALA A 138 -8.18 7.57 0.47
C ALA A 138 -7.87 6.57 -0.65
N MET A 139 -8.79 5.65 -0.92
CA MET A 139 -8.62 4.56 -1.90
C MET A 139 -9.85 4.47 -2.80
N SER A 140 -9.96 3.44 -3.64
CA SER A 140 -11.12 3.25 -4.53
C SER A 140 -12.45 3.18 -3.76
N ARG A 141 -12.53 2.30 -2.76
CA ARG A 141 -13.75 2.10 -1.94
C ARG A 141 -13.55 2.31 -0.44
N ARG A 142 -12.30 2.40 0.00
CA ARG A 142 -11.94 2.58 1.41
C ARG A 142 -11.77 4.05 1.75
N SER A 143 -12.21 4.44 2.95
CA SER A 143 -12.17 5.83 3.40
C SER A 143 -10.76 6.39 3.53
N GLY A 144 -9.77 5.55 3.81
CA GLY A 144 -8.53 6.03 4.42
C GLY A 144 -8.75 6.46 5.86
N SER A 145 -7.83 7.27 6.39
CA SER A 145 -7.93 7.80 7.76
C SER A 145 -9.12 8.73 7.92
N VAL A 146 -9.93 8.47 8.95
CA VAL A 146 -11.05 9.31 9.41
C VAL A 146 -10.93 9.56 10.91
N ASP A 147 -11.52 10.64 11.40
CA ASP A 147 -11.53 10.96 12.83
C ASP A 147 -12.35 9.91 13.62
N PRO A 148 -11.75 9.20 14.61
CA PRO A 148 -12.49 8.28 15.48
C PRO A 148 -13.66 8.93 16.23
N GLY A 149 -13.58 10.24 16.51
CA GLY A 149 -14.67 11.01 17.10
C GLY A 149 -15.90 11.08 16.21
N ALA A 150 -15.72 11.21 14.88
CA ALA A 150 -16.82 11.20 13.92
C ALA A 150 -17.53 9.83 13.88
N ILE A 151 -16.75 8.74 13.96
CA ILE A 151 -17.30 7.38 14.02
C ILE A 151 -18.14 7.18 15.28
N THR A 152 -17.59 7.56 16.44
CA THR A 152 -18.30 7.49 17.72
C THR A 152 -19.58 8.32 17.69
N TRP A 153 -19.53 9.51 17.09
CA TRP A 153 -20.69 10.38 16.94
C TRP A 153 -21.78 9.75 16.06
N LEU A 154 -21.44 9.13 14.93
CA LEU A 154 -22.40 8.43 14.07
C LEU A 154 -23.10 7.28 14.82
N GLN A 155 -22.35 6.46 15.55
CA GLN A 155 -22.91 5.34 16.30
C GLN A 155 -23.82 5.81 17.44
N THR A 156 -23.38 6.81 18.21
CA THR A 156 -24.14 7.28 19.38
C THR A 156 -25.32 8.17 19.01
N ARG A 157 -25.22 8.99 17.96
CA ARG A 157 -26.26 9.94 17.56
C ARG A 157 -27.28 9.37 16.57
N TYR A 158 -26.84 8.52 15.66
CA TYR A 158 -27.65 7.96 14.57
C TYR A 158 -27.84 6.45 14.68
N GLY A 159 -27.23 5.80 15.68
CA GLY A 159 -27.47 4.39 15.97
C GLY A 159 -26.83 3.42 14.99
N LEU A 160 -25.85 3.86 14.18
CA LEU A 160 -25.14 2.96 13.26
C LEU A 160 -24.46 1.85 14.07
N SER A 161 -24.68 0.61 13.66
CA SER A 161 -23.98 -0.55 14.19
C SER A 161 -22.51 -0.56 13.78
N PRO A 162 -21.63 -1.27 14.52
CA PRO A 162 -20.24 -1.49 14.11
C PRO A 162 -20.11 -2.06 12.69
N GLN A 163 -21.01 -2.97 12.30
CA GLN A 163 -21.01 -3.60 10.98
C GLN A 163 -21.39 -2.60 9.87
N GLU A 164 -22.36 -1.73 10.10
CA GLU A 164 -22.72 -0.68 9.14
C GLU A 164 -21.58 0.33 8.95
N VAL A 165 -20.86 0.66 10.03
CA VAL A 165 -19.66 1.52 9.97
C VAL A 165 -18.55 0.82 9.20
N GLU A 166 -18.25 -0.44 9.52
CA GLU A 166 -17.20 -1.21 8.85
C GLU A 166 -17.46 -1.34 7.34
N ASP A 167 -18.69 -1.68 6.96
CA ASP A 167 -19.11 -1.77 5.56
C ASP A 167 -19.03 -0.41 4.85
N ALA A 168 -19.52 0.66 5.49
CA ALA A 168 -19.43 2.00 4.92
C ALA A 168 -17.98 2.41 4.65
N LEU A 169 -17.08 2.19 5.62
CA LEU A 169 -15.68 2.59 5.52
C LEU A 169 -14.86 1.72 4.56
N ASN A 170 -15.17 0.42 4.42
CA ASN A 170 -14.42 -0.49 3.55
C ASN A 170 -14.94 -0.61 2.12
N HIS A 171 -16.24 -0.41 1.90
CA HIS A 171 -16.89 -0.75 0.63
C HIS A 171 -17.63 0.40 -0.05
N ARG A 172 -18.04 1.44 0.70
CA ARG A 172 -18.88 2.53 0.19
C ARG A 172 -18.27 3.92 0.36
N SER A 173 -16.98 3.99 0.65
CA SER A 173 -16.22 5.24 0.87
C SER A 173 -15.22 5.47 -0.28
N GLY A 174 -14.18 6.27 -0.04
CA GLY A 174 -13.12 6.51 -1.02
C GLY A 174 -13.62 7.27 -2.25
N LEU A 175 -12.99 7.00 -3.39
CA LEU A 175 -13.39 7.55 -4.69
C LEU A 175 -14.87 7.28 -5.00
N LEU A 176 -15.35 6.07 -4.71
CA LEU A 176 -16.75 5.69 -4.90
C LEU A 176 -17.70 6.58 -4.11
N GLY A 177 -17.44 6.74 -2.81
CA GLY A 177 -18.29 7.52 -1.91
C GLY A 177 -18.29 9.01 -2.25
N LEU A 178 -17.16 9.55 -2.70
CA LEU A 178 -17.02 10.97 -3.04
C LEU A 178 -17.60 11.31 -4.42
N SER A 179 -17.36 10.46 -5.42
CA SER A 179 -17.90 10.66 -6.76
C SER A 179 -19.39 10.34 -6.83
N GLY A 180 -19.81 9.32 -6.09
CA GLY A 180 -21.14 8.71 -6.18
C GLY A 180 -21.37 7.92 -7.46
N THR A 181 -20.34 7.70 -8.29
CA THR A 181 -20.47 7.12 -9.63
C THR A 181 -19.47 6.01 -9.92
N SER A 182 -18.18 6.21 -9.64
CA SER A 182 -17.12 5.22 -9.92
C SER A 182 -16.04 5.24 -8.84
N ASP A 183 -15.44 4.08 -8.64
CA ASP A 183 -14.26 3.83 -7.83
C ASP A 183 -12.96 3.73 -8.65
N ASP A 184 -13.07 3.82 -9.99
CA ASP A 184 -11.95 3.83 -10.94
C ASP A 184 -11.59 5.27 -11.31
N THR A 185 -10.32 5.64 -11.12
CA THR A 185 -9.81 6.97 -11.43
C THR A 185 -9.90 7.31 -12.93
N ARG A 186 -9.84 6.34 -13.85
CA ARG A 186 -9.97 6.58 -15.30
C ARG A 186 -11.35 7.09 -15.66
N ASP A 187 -12.38 6.46 -15.10
CA ASP A 187 -13.77 6.91 -15.26
C ASP A 187 -13.95 8.32 -14.72
N LEU A 188 -13.36 8.61 -13.55
CA LEU A 188 -13.45 9.92 -12.92
C LEU A 188 -12.70 11.01 -13.70
N VAL A 189 -11.55 10.70 -14.29
CA VAL A 189 -10.83 11.63 -15.17
C VAL A 189 -11.67 11.95 -16.40
N TYR A 190 -12.31 10.94 -17.01
CA TYR A 190 -13.22 11.15 -18.13
C TYR A 190 -14.46 11.98 -17.74
N ALA A 191 -15.07 11.68 -16.59
CA ALA A 191 -16.21 12.42 -16.07
C ALA A 191 -15.85 13.89 -15.76
N ARG A 192 -14.70 14.13 -15.11
CA ARG A 192 -14.15 15.46 -14.85
C ARG A 192 -13.98 16.26 -16.15
N ALA A 193 -13.41 15.65 -17.19
CA ALA A 193 -13.24 16.29 -18.50
C ALA A 193 -14.58 16.69 -19.16
N ARG A 194 -15.69 16.05 -18.77
CA ARG A 194 -17.05 16.36 -19.21
C ARG A 194 -17.80 17.32 -18.29
N GLY A 195 -17.13 17.87 -17.27
CA GLY A 195 -17.69 18.86 -16.35
C GLY A 195 -18.35 18.28 -15.09
N ASP A 196 -18.09 17.00 -14.75
CA ASP A 196 -18.57 16.43 -13.49
C ASP A 196 -17.75 16.97 -12.30
N GLY A 197 -18.37 17.88 -11.53
CA GLY A 197 -17.75 18.48 -10.36
C GLY A 197 -17.54 17.53 -9.18
N ARG A 198 -18.32 16.44 -9.06
CA ARG A 198 -18.10 15.43 -8.01
C ARG A 198 -16.92 14.53 -8.35
N ALA A 199 -16.78 14.15 -9.62
CA ALA A 199 -15.61 13.42 -10.09
C ALA A 199 -14.33 14.26 -9.89
N ALA A 200 -14.37 15.55 -10.20
CA ALA A 200 -13.27 16.48 -9.94
C ALA A 200 -12.91 16.52 -8.45
N ALA A 201 -13.89 16.76 -7.57
CA ALA A 201 -13.66 16.81 -6.13
C ALA A 201 -13.14 15.47 -5.56
N ALA A 202 -13.62 14.33 -6.07
CA ALA A 202 -13.13 13.02 -5.65
C ALA A 202 -11.65 12.82 -5.97
N LEU A 203 -11.22 13.18 -7.20
CA LEU A 203 -9.82 13.14 -7.61
C LEU A 203 -8.97 14.11 -6.79
N ASP A 204 -9.44 15.34 -6.55
CA ASP A 204 -8.71 16.35 -5.75
C ASP A 204 -8.47 15.86 -4.32
N VAL A 205 -9.47 15.24 -3.68
CA VAL A 205 -9.35 14.66 -2.34
C VAL A 205 -8.38 13.48 -2.35
N PHE A 206 -8.45 12.61 -3.36
CA PHE A 206 -7.55 11.48 -3.51
C PHE A 206 -6.09 11.91 -3.65
N THR A 207 -5.78 12.81 -4.60
CA THR A 207 -4.41 13.28 -4.82
C THR A 207 -3.91 14.15 -3.66
N HIS A 208 -4.78 14.92 -3.00
CA HIS A 208 -4.43 15.60 -1.75
C HIS A 208 -4.04 14.62 -0.63
N SER A 209 -4.83 13.57 -0.44
CA SER A 209 -4.54 12.51 0.52
C SER A 209 -3.19 11.83 0.22
N CYS A 210 -2.92 11.51 -1.04
CA CYS A 210 -1.65 10.94 -1.48
C CYS A 210 -0.46 11.86 -1.16
N ARG A 211 -0.57 13.16 -1.45
CA ARG A 211 0.47 14.14 -1.12
C ARG A 211 0.75 14.20 0.37
N ARG A 212 -0.29 14.26 1.19
CA ARG A 212 -0.16 14.30 2.65
C ARG A 212 0.53 13.04 3.17
N ALA A 213 0.15 11.87 2.66
CA ALA A 213 0.77 10.60 2.99
C ALA A 213 2.25 10.54 2.62
N VAL A 214 2.60 10.90 1.38
CA VAL A 214 3.98 10.93 0.88
C VAL A 214 4.83 11.86 1.72
N ALA A 215 4.38 13.10 1.95
CA ALA A 215 5.11 14.05 2.78
C ALA A 215 5.25 13.59 4.24
N GLY A 216 4.21 12.94 4.78
CA GLY A 216 4.22 12.38 6.14
C GLY A 216 5.28 11.31 6.31
N VAL A 217 5.29 10.27 5.47
CA VAL A 217 6.29 9.20 5.57
C VAL A 217 7.68 9.67 5.16
N ALA A 218 7.81 10.63 4.24
CA ALA A 218 9.10 11.21 3.87
C ALA A 218 9.81 11.88 5.05
N ALA A 219 9.07 12.36 6.06
CA ALA A 219 9.64 12.94 7.28
C ALA A 219 10.42 11.91 8.13
N SER A 220 10.25 10.61 7.85
CA SER A 220 11.01 9.51 8.47
C SER A 220 12.35 9.24 7.76
N LEU A 221 12.71 10.05 6.77
CA LEU A 221 13.95 9.97 6.00
C LEU A 221 14.83 11.21 6.21
N GLU A 222 16.14 11.06 5.98
CA GLU A 222 17.13 12.15 6.03
C GLU A 222 17.37 12.77 4.64
N ARG A 223 17.11 12.00 3.60
CA ARG A 223 17.13 12.42 2.19
C ARG A 223 16.10 11.62 1.41
N LEU A 224 15.73 12.12 0.24
CA LEU A 224 14.87 11.41 -0.70
C LEU A 224 15.66 11.09 -1.97
N ASP A 225 16.14 9.85 -2.08
CA ASP A 225 16.87 9.35 -3.25
C ASP A 225 15.92 9.12 -4.45
N ALA A 226 14.66 8.75 -4.21
CA ALA A 226 13.62 8.65 -5.24
C ALA A 226 12.21 8.63 -4.65
N LEU A 227 11.23 9.13 -5.42
CA LEU A 227 9.81 8.82 -5.24
C LEU A 227 9.43 7.73 -6.24
N VAL A 228 8.87 6.63 -5.77
CA VAL A 228 8.59 5.44 -6.59
C VAL A 228 7.10 5.18 -6.63
N PHE A 229 6.48 5.20 -7.81
CA PHE A 229 5.10 4.80 -8.01
C PHE A 229 5.02 3.35 -8.49
N THR A 230 4.05 2.61 -7.96
CA THR A 230 3.70 1.24 -8.37
C THR A 230 2.21 0.99 -8.09
N GLY A 231 1.70 -0.19 -8.42
CA GLY A 231 0.26 -0.47 -8.41
C GLY A 231 -0.42 0.02 -9.69
N GLU A 232 -1.57 -0.55 -10.01
CA GLU A 232 -2.29 -0.31 -11.28
C GLU A 232 -2.51 1.18 -11.58
N ILE A 233 -2.90 1.99 -10.59
CA ILE A 233 -3.05 3.44 -10.75
C ILE A 233 -1.67 4.10 -10.87
N GLY A 234 -0.71 3.67 -10.04
CA GLY A 234 0.62 4.24 -9.99
C GLY A 234 1.43 4.01 -11.26
N GLU A 235 1.21 2.92 -11.98
CA GLU A 235 1.91 2.60 -13.24
C GLU A 235 1.20 3.17 -14.47
N ASP A 236 -0.12 3.06 -14.56
CA ASP A 236 -0.84 3.35 -15.80
C ASP A 236 -1.37 4.77 -15.92
N GLN A 237 -1.41 5.55 -14.83
CA GLN A 237 -2.13 6.83 -14.81
C GLN A 237 -1.18 8.02 -14.58
N PRO A 238 -0.50 8.51 -15.63
CA PRO A 238 0.44 9.65 -15.52
C PRO A 238 -0.20 10.91 -14.94
N GLU A 239 -1.46 11.17 -15.23
CA GLU A 239 -2.21 12.33 -14.70
C GLU A 239 -2.32 12.30 -13.18
N VAL A 240 -2.52 11.11 -12.58
CA VAL A 240 -2.58 10.97 -11.12
C VAL A 240 -1.19 11.20 -10.52
N ARG A 241 -0.14 10.63 -11.13
CA ARG A 241 1.25 10.86 -10.68
C ARG A 241 1.62 12.33 -10.75
N GLU A 242 1.28 13.00 -11.85
CA GLU A 242 1.52 14.43 -12.07
C GLU A 242 0.86 15.26 -10.97
N GLU A 243 -0.43 15.05 -10.70
CA GLU A 243 -1.18 15.78 -9.66
C GLU A 243 -0.62 15.54 -8.24
N VAL A 244 -0.16 14.32 -7.95
CA VAL A 244 0.51 14.02 -6.68
C VAL A 244 1.85 14.76 -6.59
N CYS A 245 2.69 14.70 -7.62
CA CYS A 245 4.00 15.37 -7.62
C CYS A 245 3.89 16.90 -7.58
N ALA A 246 2.90 17.48 -8.26
CA ALA A 246 2.69 18.93 -8.35
C ALA A 246 2.63 19.65 -6.98
N GLY A 247 2.04 19.00 -5.97
CA GLY A 247 1.93 19.57 -4.63
C GLY A 247 3.08 19.26 -3.67
N LEU A 248 4.16 18.64 -4.15
CA LEU A 248 5.28 18.16 -3.32
C LEU A 248 6.60 18.87 -3.63
N GLY A 249 6.54 20.12 -4.11
CA GLY A 249 7.73 20.93 -4.40
C GLY A 249 8.70 21.10 -3.22
N LEU A 250 8.20 21.07 -1.98
CA LEU A 250 9.04 21.08 -0.77
C LEU A 250 9.95 19.86 -0.64
N LEU A 251 9.58 18.73 -1.25
CA LEU A 251 10.40 17.52 -1.33
C LEU A 251 11.33 17.52 -2.55
N GLY A 252 11.40 18.62 -3.30
CA GLY A 252 12.22 18.72 -4.51
C GLY A 252 11.62 18.02 -5.74
N LEU A 253 10.32 17.71 -5.72
CA LEU A 253 9.59 17.16 -6.87
C LEU A 253 9.12 18.31 -7.77
N ARG A 254 9.01 18.04 -9.09
CA ARG A 254 8.58 19.01 -10.10
C ARG A 254 7.49 18.44 -10.98
N GLU A 255 6.62 19.34 -11.44
CA GLU A 255 5.67 19.10 -12.52
C GLU A 255 6.38 18.81 -13.85
N GLY A 256 5.65 18.24 -14.80
CA GLY A 256 6.13 17.87 -16.12
C GLY A 256 6.74 16.47 -16.15
N LEU A 257 6.12 15.51 -15.46
CA LEU A 257 6.51 14.10 -15.55
C LEU A 257 6.40 13.61 -17.00
N THR A 258 7.34 12.76 -17.40
CA THR A 258 7.26 12.11 -18.71
C THR A 258 6.27 10.94 -18.65
N VAL A 259 5.60 10.70 -19.77
CA VAL A 259 4.70 9.55 -19.91
C VAL A 259 5.49 8.43 -20.59
N PRO A 260 5.79 7.32 -19.88
CA PRO A 260 6.49 6.18 -20.48
C PRO A 260 5.63 5.52 -21.57
N GLY A 261 6.27 4.91 -22.56
CA GLY A 261 5.56 4.13 -23.57
C GLY A 261 5.04 2.81 -22.99
N ALA A 262 4.07 2.18 -23.65
CA ALA A 262 3.51 0.89 -23.20
C ALA A 262 4.57 -0.21 -23.06
N ALA A 263 5.61 -0.20 -23.89
CA ALA A 263 6.72 -1.16 -23.82
C ALA A 263 7.61 -0.94 -22.58
N ASP A 264 7.74 0.31 -22.12
CA ASP A 264 8.52 0.66 -20.92
C ASP A 264 7.78 0.20 -19.65
N LEU A 265 6.45 0.33 -19.64
CA LEU A 265 5.59 -0.13 -18.54
C LEU A 265 5.48 -1.67 -18.44
N ALA A 266 5.76 -2.39 -19.52
CA ALA A 266 5.88 -3.85 -19.51
C ALA A 266 7.29 -4.34 -19.12
N GLY A 267 8.23 -3.41 -18.90
CA GLY A 267 9.66 -3.66 -18.76
C GLY A 267 10.22 -3.39 -17.36
N PRO A 268 11.48 -2.93 -17.26
CA PRO A 268 12.08 -2.59 -15.97
C PRO A 268 11.50 -1.30 -15.38
N ALA A 269 11.91 -0.98 -14.16
CA ALA A 269 11.63 0.32 -13.56
C ALA A 269 12.08 1.46 -14.51
N THR A 270 11.27 2.52 -14.60
CA THR A 270 11.47 3.60 -15.58
C THR A 270 11.50 4.96 -14.89
N HIS A 271 12.44 5.82 -15.29
CA HIS A 271 12.46 7.21 -14.87
C HIS A 271 11.37 8.02 -15.57
N VAL A 272 10.52 8.67 -14.77
CA VAL A 272 9.44 9.54 -15.27
C VAL A 272 9.55 10.99 -14.77
N GLY A 273 10.57 11.29 -13.96
CA GLY A 273 10.78 12.64 -13.41
C GLY A 273 11.02 13.69 -14.50
N ALA A 274 10.55 14.91 -14.25
CA ALA A 274 10.83 16.05 -15.11
C ALA A 274 12.35 16.26 -15.29
N PRO A 275 12.82 16.67 -16.48
CA PRO A 275 14.24 16.95 -16.71
C PRO A 275 14.80 17.95 -15.69
N GLY A 276 15.89 17.57 -15.02
CA GLY A 276 16.54 18.41 -13.99
C GLY A 276 15.79 18.49 -12.66
N SER A 277 14.81 17.61 -12.41
CA SER A 277 14.21 17.43 -11.07
C SER A 277 15.28 16.98 -10.06
N PRO A 278 15.41 17.64 -8.89
CA PRO A 278 16.35 17.25 -7.84
C PRO A 278 16.14 15.82 -7.33
N VAL A 279 14.87 15.40 -7.22
CA VAL A 279 14.49 14.05 -6.83
C VAL A 279 13.96 13.31 -8.06
N PRO A 280 14.51 12.13 -8.40
CA PRO A 280 13.97 11.32 -9.48
C PRO A 280 12.61 10.74 -9.09
N VAL A 281 11.69 10.74 -10.05
CA VAL A 281 10.42 10.02 -9.96
C VAL A 281 10.55 8.77 -10.83
N VAL A 282 10.22 7.62 -10.25
CA VAL A 282 10.35 6.30 -10.87
C VAL A 282 8.98 5.63 -10.90
N VAL A 283 8.68 4.92 -11.97
CA VAL A 283 7.55 3.99 -12.05
C VAL A 283 8.10 2.58 -12.07
N VAL A 284 7.55 1.71 -11.23
CA VAL A 284 7.88 0.28 -11.21
C VAL A 284 6.60 -0.53 -11.47
N PRO A 285 6.59 -1.37 -12.51
CA PRO A 285 5.47 -2.24 -12.78
C PRO A 285 5.18 -3.19 -11.61
N THR A 286 3.91 -3.50 -11.39
CA THR A 286 3.49 -4.48 -10.39
C THR A 286 4.17 -5.84 -10.59
N GLY A 287 4.61 -6.46 -9.50
CA GLY A 287 5.36 -7.73 -9.57
C GLY A 287 5.27 -8.57 -8.32
N GLU A 288 4.16 -8.44 -7.57
CA GLU A 288 3.92 -9.18 -6.33
C GLU A 288 4.04 -10.69 -6.53
N THR A 289 3.53 -11.24 -7.63
CA THR A 289 3.71 -12.67 -7.97
C THR A 289 5.18 -13.05 -8.13
N GLY A 290 5.98 -12.17 -8.74
CA GLY A 290 7.43 -12.35 -8.85
C GLY A 290 8.11 -12.29 -7.49
N GLN A 291 7.67 -11.39 -6.60
CA GLN A 291 8.14 -11.36 -5.23
C GLN A 291 7.77 -12.62 -4.45
N VAL A 292 6.53 -13.11 -4.58
CA VAL A 292 6.07 -14.36 -3.94
C VAL A 292 6.93 -15.54 -4.39
N ASP A 293 7.26 -15.65 -5.68
CA ASP A 293 8.19 -16.68 -6.18
C ASP A 293 9.58 -16.54 -5.54
N ALA A 294 10.13 -15.33 -5.49
CA ALA A 294 11.44 -15.07 -4.89
C ALA A 294 11.49 -15.45 -3.40
N GLU A 295 10.48 -15.04 -2.62
CA GLU A 295 10.35 -15.38 -1.19
C GLU A 295 10.13 -16.88 -0.99
N THR A 296 9.30 -17.52 -1.82
CA THR A 296 9.08 -18.96 -1.77
C THR A 296 10.39 -19.72 -1.98
N ARG A 297 11.18 -19.35 -3.00
CA ARG A 297 12.49 -19.96 -3.24
C ARG A 297 13.46 -19.69 -2.09
N ALA A 298 13.42 -18.51 -1.48
CA ALA A 298 14.27 -18.20 -0.33
C ALA A 298 13.95 -19.10 0.87
N VAL A 299 12.67 -19.24 1.21
CA VAL A 299 12.22 -20.15 2.29
C VAL A 299 12.64 -21.59 2.00
N LEU A 300 12.42 -22.09 0.78
CA LEU A 300 12.73 -23.49 0.44
C LEU A 300 14.24 -23.78 0.40
N ARG A 301 15.10 -22.80 0.08
CA ARG A 301 16.56 -22.95 0.11
C ARG A 301 17.15 -22.94 1.51
N SER A 302 16.44 -22.38 2.48
CA SER A 302 16.98 -22.15 3.84
C SER A 302 17.05 -23.42 4.70
N GLY A 303 16.58 -24.56 4.18
CA GLY A 303 16.45 -25.80 4.95
C GLY A 303 15.36 -25.70 6.02
N PRO A 304 14.95 -26.82 6.64
CA PRO A 304 14.15 -26.78 7.86
C PRO A 304 14.92 -26.14 9.03
#